data_AF-A0A377UZ04-F1
#
_entry.id   AF-A0A377UZ04-F1
#
_cell.length_a   1.000
_cell.length_b   1.000
_cell.length_c   1.000
_cell.angle_alpha   90.00
_cell.angle_beta   90.00
_cell.angle_gamma   90.00
#
_symmetry.space_group_name_H-M   'P 1'
#
loop_
_entity.id
_entity.type
_entity.pdbx_description
1 polymer ?
#
loop_
_entity_poly.entity_id
_entity_poly.type
_entity_poly.pdbx_seq_one_letter_code
_entity_poly.pdbx_strand_id
1 'polypeptide(L)'
;MASRVISDEIHMDMTWGEHRHIPWSEVAQGPWALFTSGSKSFNIPAFTGAYGFIPEENERDSYLQALKGRDGLSSPSVPALVAHIAAYRDGAPWLDALRDYLQANMRYVADTLNNAFPALGWQPPEAHLPGMDRPAPAQR
;
A
#
# COMPACT_ATOMS: atom_id res chain seq x y z
N MET A 1 24.70 -13.71 8.54
CA MET A 1 23.44 -14.22 7.96
C MET A 1 22.76 -13.04 7.30
N ALA A 2 22.48 -13.10 5.99
CA ALA A 2 21.69 -12.04 5.35
C ALA A 2 20.25 -12.12 5.86
N SER A 3 19.70 -10.99 6.31
CA SER A 3 18.29 -10.89 6.71
C SER A 3 17.39 -11.04 5.49
N ARG A 4 16.29 -11.77 5.61
CA ARG A 4 15.23 -11.83 4.59
C ARG A 4 14.21 -10.72 4.84
N VAL A 5 13.67 -10.11 3.79
CA VAL A 5 12.66 -9.05 3.91
C VAL A 5 11.39 -9.38 3.16
N ILE A 6 10.24 -9.15 3.80
CA ILE A 6 8.93 -9.20 3.17
C ILE A 6 8.37 -7.77 3.21
N SER A 7 8.25 -7.13 2.05
CA SER A 7 7.71 -5.78 1.89
C SER A 7 6.21 -5.88 1.58
N ASP A 8 5.36 -5.26 2.42
CA ASP A 8 3.93 -5.07 2.14
C ASP A 8 3.72 -3.64 1.63
N GLU A 9 3.43 -3.54 0.35
CA GLU A 9 3.34 -2.27 -0.38
C GLU A 9 1.93 -2.02 -0.90
N ILE A 10 0.91 -2.52 -0.20
CA ILE A 10 -0.50 -2.35 -0.58
C ILE A 10 -0.96 -0.88 -0.63
N HIS A 11 -0.21 0.04 -0.01
CA HIS A 11 -0.48 1.48 0.00
C HIS A 11 0.43 2.30 -0.94
N MET A 12 1.25 1.66 -1.78
CA MET A 12 2.23 2.34 -2.64
C MET A 12 1.64 3.44 -3.54
N ASP A 13 0.38 3.28 -3.94
CA ASP A 13 -0.31 4.23 -4.81
C ASP A 13 -0.89 5.44 -4.06
N MET A 14 -0.73 5.56 -2.75
CA MET A 14 -1.44 6.56 -1.95
C MET A 14 -0.48 7.52 -1.26
N THR A 15 0.41 8.14 -2.04
CA THR A 15 1.41 9.12 -1.61
C THR A 15 1.02 10.55 -1.99
N TRP A 16 1.52 11.53 -1.23
CA TRP A 16 1.13 12.94 -1.36
C TRP A 16 2.24 13.84 -1.87
N GLY A 17 1.88 14.86 -2.66
CA GLY A 17 2.80 15.94 -3.01
C GLY A 17 4.06 15.44 -3.71
N GLU A 18 5.23 15.83 -3.20
CA GLU A 18 6.54 15.41 -3.76
C GLU A 18 7.02 14.05 -3.23
N HIS A 19 6.30 13.45 -2.26
CA HIS A 19 6.68 12.15 -1.72
C HIS A 19 6.43 11.07 -2.76
N ARG A 20 7.52 10.40 -3.19
CA ARG A 20 7.47 9.26 -4.09
C ARG A 20 7.74 7.98 -3.31
N HIS A 21 6.85 7.00 -3.46
CA HIS A 21 7.10 5.65 -2.98
C HIS A 21 8.25 4.99 -3.76
N ILE A 22 9.21 4.42 -3.04
CA ILE A 22 10.34 3.65 -3.60
C ILE A 22 10.06 2.18 -3.29
N PRO A 23 9.70 1.35 -4.29
CA PRO A 23 9.48 -0.07 -4.08
C PRO A 23 10.72 -0.76 -3.51
N TRP A 24 10.53 -1.74 -2.64
CA TRP A 24 11.63 -2.49 -2.02
C TRP A 24 12.55 -3.11 -3.06
N SER A 25 12.01 -3.50 -4.23
CA SER A 25 12.77 -4.04 -5.36
C SER A 25 13.87 -3.11 -5.88
N GLU A 26 13.77 -1.79 -5.68
CA GLU A 26 14.79 -0.82 -6.11
C GLU A 26 15.99 -0.77 -5.16
N VAL A 27 15.83 -1.20 -3.90
CA VAL A 27 16.85 -1.08 -2.84
C VAL A 27 17.24 -2.41 -2.20
N ALA A 28 16.59 -3.51 -2.61
CA ALA A 28 16.70 -4.80 -1.94
C ALA A 28 18.14 -5.35 -1.94
N GLN A 29 18.50 -5.95 -0.81
CA GLN A 29 19.74 -6.71 -0.62
C GLN A 29 19.42 -8.06 0.00
N GLY A 30 19.97 -9.15 -0.56
CA GLY A 30 19.65 -10.51 -0.13
C GLY A 30 18.23 -10.94 -0.55
N PRO A 31 17.73 -12.08 -0.04
CA PRO A 31 16.41 -12.61 -0.43
C PRO A 31 15.26 -11.72 0.03
N TRP A 32 14.30 -11.47 -0.85
CA TRP A 32 13.14 -10.63 -0.55
C TRP A 32 11.85 -11.08 -1.25
N ALA A 33 10.73 -10.62 -0.71
CA ALA A 33 9.43 -10.69 -1.35
C ALA A 33 8.71 -9.35 -1.21
N LEU A 34 7.97 -8.94 -2.24
CA LEU A 34 7.12 -7.75 -2.23
C LEU A 34 5.70 -8.17 -2.55
N PHE A 35 4.74 -7.81 -1.70
CA PHE A 35 3.32 -8.07 -1.93
C PHE A 35 2.53 -6.78 -2.01
N THR A 36 1.57 -6.73 -2.92
CA THR A 36 0.69 -5.58 -3.11
C THR A 36 -0.62 -5.98 -3.80
N SER A 37 -1.54 -5.04 -3.95
CA SER A 37 -2.85 -5.21 -4.56
C SER A 37 -3.43 -3.84 -4.92
N GLY A 38 -4.25 -3.77 -5.98
CA GLY A 38 -5.04 -2.58 -6.31
C GLY A 38 -6.24 -2.37 -5.37
N SER A 39 -6.47 -3.28 -4.43
CA SER A 39 -7.66 -3.28 -3.55
C SER A 39 -7.82 -2.03 -2.70
N LYS A 40 -6.74 -1.48 -2.14
CA LYS A 40 -6.78 -0.26 -1.34
C LYS A 40 -6.87 0.98 -2.21
N SER A 41 -6.09 1.03 -3.29
CA SER A 41 -6.02 2.18 -4.20
C SER A 41 -7.37 2.43 -4.88
N PHE A 42 -8.03 1.36 -5.35
CA PHE A 42 -9.28 1.45 -6.12
C PHE A 42 -10.53 1.07 -5.33
N ASN A 43 -10.41 0.84 -4.02
CA ASN A 43 -11.50 0.41 -3.14
C ASN A 43 -12.26 -0.83 -3.68
N ILE A 44 -11.49 -1.84 -4.12
CA ILE A 44 -12.00 -3.11 -4.67
C ILE A 44 -11.70 -4.35 -3.80
N PRO A 45 -11.67 -4.29 -2.44
CA PRO A 45 -11.27 -5.44 -1.61
C PRO A 45 -12.23 -6.63 -1.72
N ALA A 46 -13.51 -6.38 -2.06
CA ALA A 46 -14.52 -7.42 -2.22
C ALA A 46 -14.22 -8.38 -3.40
N PHE A 47 -13.42 -7.96 -4.38
CA PHE A 47 -13.04 -8.83 -5.49
C PHE A 47 -11.95 -9.83 -5.10
N THR A 48 -11.29 -9.66 -3.94
CA THR A 48 -10.09 -10.38 -3.51
C THR A 48 -8.93 -10.18 -4.50
N GLY A 49 -7.85 -10.95 -4.35
CA GLY A 49 -6.71 -10.90 -5.25
C GLY A 49 -5.63 -9.92 -4.79
N ALA A 50 -4.44 -10.48 -4.60
CA ALA A 50 -3.20 -9.76 -4.42
C ALA A 50 -2.16 -10.39 -5.36
N TYR A 51 -1.08 -9.68 -5.59
CA TYR A 51 0.04 -10.17 -6.37
C TYR A 51 1.35 -9.78 -5.68
N GLY A 52 2.43 -10.45 -6.06
CA GLY A 52 3.72 -10.18 -5.46
C GLY A 52 4.87 -10.64 -6.32
N PHE A 53 6.04 -10.16 -5.95
CA PHE A 53 7.31 -10.44 -6.58
C PHE A 53 8.17 -11.21 -5.58
N ILE A 54 8.59 -12.41 -5.97
CA ILE A 54 9.54 -13.26 -5.24
C ILE A 54 10.63 -13.63 -6.26
N PRO A 55 11.78 -12.92 -6.27
CA PRO A 55 12.81 -13.14 -7.30
C PRO A 55 13.47 -14.50 -7.16
N GLU A 56 13.72 -14.93 -5.94
CA GLU A 56 14.40 -16.17 -5.58
C GLU A 56 13.56 -17.38 -6.00
N GLU A 57 13.99 -18.06 -7.05
CA GLU A 57 13.24 -19.13 -7.71
C GLU A 57 12.82 -20.25 -6.74
N ASN A 58 13.73 -20.72 -5.90
CA ASN A 58 13.42 -21.75 -4.91
C ASN A 58 12.35 -21.31 -3.91
N GLU A 59 12.38 -20.04 -3.48
CA GLU A 59 11.40 -19.49 -2.54
C GLU A 59 10.05 -19.27 -3.23
N ARG A 60 10.06 -18.77 -4.48
CA ARG A 60 8.87 -18.61 -5.32
C ARG A 60 8.19 -19.95 -5.61
N ASP A 61 8.95 -20.97 -5.97
CA ASP A 61 8.41 -22.30 -6.27
C ASP A 61 7.85 -22.96 -5.02
N SER A 62 8.52 -22.81 -3.87
CA SER A 62 8.00 -23.26 -2.58
C SER A 62 6.67 -22.57 -2.23
N TYR A 63 6.58 -21.25 -2.45
CA TYR A 63 5.34 -20.49 -2.28
C TYR A 63 4.22 -21.00 -3.21
N LEU A 64 4.52 -21.19 -4.50
CA LEU A 64 3.54 -21.69 -5.47
C LEU A 64 3.10 -23.12 -5.17
N GLN A 65 3.99 -23.99 -4.70
CA GLN A 65 3.64 -25.34 -4.27
C GLN A 65 2.70 -25.33 -3.07
N ALA A 66 2.95 -24.48 -2.08
CA ALA A 66 2.04 -24.32 -0.94
C ALA A 66 0.66 -23.81 -1.40
N LEU A 67 0.64 -22.75 -2.23
CA LEU A 67 -0.58 -22.15 -2.74
C LEU A 67 -1.45 -23.15 -3.53
N LYS A 68 -0.84 -23.92 -4.42
CA LYS A 68 -1.54 -24.87 -5.29
C LYS A 68 -1.84 -26.20 -4.60
N GLY A 69 -0.82 -26.81 -4.00
CA GLY A 69 -0.85 -28.19 -3.52
C GLY A 69 -1.42 -28.34 -2.11
N ARG A 70 -1.17 -27.38 -1.22
CA ARG A 70 -1.66 -27.43 0.17
C ARG A 70 -3.01 -26.72 0.30
N ASP A 71 -3.12 -25.52 -0.26
CA ASP A 71 -4.25 -24.63 0.02
C ASP A 71 -5.33 -24.66 -1.09
N GLY A 72 -5.03 -25.22 -2.27
CA GLY A 72 -5.98 -25.33 -3.37
C GLY A 72 -6.40 -24.00 -3.99
N LEU A 73 -5.64 -22.93 -3.76
CA LEU A 73 -5.95 -21.55 -4.15
C LEU A 73 -5.33 -21.15 -5.49
N SER A 74 -5.07 -22.13 -6.37
CA SER A 74 -4.41 -21.92 -7.66
C SER A 74 -5.28 -21.19 -8.68
N SER A 75 -6.60 -21.23 -8.50
CA SER A 75 -7.59 -20.60 -9.39
C SER A 75 -7.97 -19.23 -8.84
N PRO A 76 -7.46 -18.13 -9.41
CA PRO A 76 -7.83 -16.79 -8.96
C PRO A 76 -9.27 -16.45 -9.37
N SER A 77 -9.87 -15.51 -8.65
CA SER A 77 -11.12 -14.87 -9.04
C SER A 77 -10.95 -14.13 -10.36
N VAL A 78 -11.67 -14.54 -11.42
CA VAL A 78 -11.66 -13.84 -12.72
C VAL A 78 -12.07 -12.36 -12.58
N PRO A 79 -13.12 -12.01 -11.80
CA PRO A 79 -13.42 -10.62 -11.50
C PRO A 79 -12.26 -9.83 -10.88
N ALA A 80 -11.45 -10.45 -10.02
CA ALA A 80 -10.27 -9.79 -9.44
C ALA A 80 -9.25 -9.40 -10.51
N LEU A 81 -8.97 -10.31 -11.45
CA LEU A 81 -8.04 -10.06 -12.55
C LEU A 81 -8.55 -8.93 -13.45
N VAL A 82 -9.82 -8.98 -13.84
CA VAL A 82 -10.43 -7.94 -14.67
C VAL A 82 -10.40 -6.57 -13.97
N ALA A 83 -10.71 -6.53 -12.67
CA ALA A 83 -10.68 -5.29 -11.91
C ALA A 83 -9.27 -4.69 -11.84
N HIS A 84 -8.23 -5.49 -11.58
CA HIS A 84 -6.84 -5.02 -11.57
C HIS A 84 -6.37 -4.56 -12.97
N ILE A 85 -6.76 -5.27 -14.03
CA ILE A 85 -6.43 -4.88 -15.41
C ILE A 85 -7.04 -3.52 -15.75
N ALA A 86 -8.33 -3.32 -15.48
CA ALA A 86 -9.01 -2.05 -15.72
C ALA A 86 -8.41 -0.92 -14.87
N ALA A 87 -8.14 -1.19 -13.59
CA ALA A 87 -7.55 -0.23 -12.66
C ALA A 87 -6.19 0.28 -13.16
N TYR A 88 -5.27 -0.61 -13.59
CA TYR A 88 -3.94 -0.19 -14.02
C TYR A 88 -3.85 0.29 -15.47
N ARG A 89 -4.84 -0.02 -16.32
CA ARG A 89 -4.88 0.51 -17.69
C ARG A 89 -5.58 1.87 -17.78
N ASP A 90 -6.72 1.99 -17.12
CA ASP A 90 -7.66 3.10 -17.36
C ASP A 90 -7.96 3.89 -16.08
N GLY A 91 -7.53 3.41 -14.91
CA GLY A 91 -7.91 3.97 -13.61
C GLY A 91 -7.11 5.19 -13.15
N ALA A 92 -6.00 5.55 -13.82
CA ALA A 92 -5.13 6.64 -13.40
C ALA A 92 -5.86 7.99 -13.23
N PRO A 93 -6.71 8.46 -14.18
CA PRO A 93 -7.42 9.74 -14.02
C PRO A 93 -8.35 9.76 -12.79
N TRP A 94 -8.98 8.63 -12.48
CA TRP A 94 -9.83 8.51 -11.29
C TRP A 94 -9.00 8.51 -10.00
N LEU A 95 -7.88 7.79 -10.00
CA LEU A 95 -7.00 7.69 -8.84
C LEU A 95 -6.36 9.04 -8.49
N ASP A 96 -5.94 9.80 -9.49
CA ASP A 96 -5.38 11.13 -9.28
C ASP A 96 -6.42 12.10 -8.70
N ALA A 97 -7.64 12.10 -9.25
CA ALA A 97 -8.74 12.90 -8.68
C ALA A 97 -9.08 12.47 -7.23
N LEU A 98 -9.03 11.17 -6.93
CA LEU A 98 -9.22 10.67 -5.57
C LEU A 98 -8.10 11.13 -4.64
N ARG A 99 -6.84 11.06 -5.07
CA ARG A 99 -5.68 11.52 -4.29
C ARG A 99 -5.81 13.00 -3.93
N ASP A 100 -6.16 13.84 -4.90
CA ASP A 100 -6.38 15.27 -4.68
C ASP A 100 -7.48 15.52 -3.64
N TYR A 101 -8.60 14.80 -3.76
CA TYR A 101 -9.71 14.90 -2.81
C TYR A 101 -9.31 14.46 -1.39
N LEU A 102 -8.61 13.33 -1.27
CA LEU A 102 -8.16 12.81 0.02
C LEU A 102 -7.12 13.73 0.66
N GLN A 103 -6.19 14.28 -0.12
CA GLN A 103 -5.22 15.25 0.37
C GLN A 103 -5.92 16.53 0.87
N ALA A 104 -6.93 17.01 0.15
CA ALA A 104 -7.75 18.15 0.59
C ALA A 104 -8.49 17.85 1.91
N ASN A 105 -9.04 16.64 2.07
CA ASN A 105 -9.66 16.22 3.33
C ASN A 105 -8.66 16.20 4.50
N MET A 106 -7.44 15.73 4.28
CA MET A 106 -6.40 15.72 5.32
C MET A 106 -6.01 17.13 5.74
N ARG A 107 -5.91 18.07 4.79
CA ARG A 107 -5.70 19.50 5.09
C ARG A 107 -6.85 20.07 5.92
N TYR A 108 -8.09 19.79 5.51
CA TYR A 108 -9.27 20.21 6.25
C TYR A 108 -9.29 19.68 7.70
N VAL A 109 -8.90 18.43 7.91
CA VAL A 109 -8.77 17.84 9.26
C VAL A 109 -7.68 18.55 10.06
N ALA A 110 -6.50 18.81 9.47
CA ALA A 110 -5.42 19.55 10.13
C ALA A 110 -5.89 20.93 10.57
N ASP A 111 -6.49 21.68 9.66
CA ASP A 111 -6.92 23.05 9.94
C ASP A 111 -8.00 23.05 11.02
N THR A 112 -8.98 22.16 10.93
CA THR A 112 -10.07 22.07 11.91
C THR A 112 -9.54 21.72 13.30
N LEU A 113 -8.69 20.71 13.40
CA LEU A 113 -8.15 20.25 14.68
C LEU A 113 -7.20 21.28 15.29
N ASN A 114 -6.31 21.87 14.51
CA ASN A 114 -5.34 22.83 15.02
C ASN A 114 -5.99 24.20 15.34
N ASN A 115 -7.09 24.57 14.67
CA ASN A 115 -7.87 25.74 15.04
C ASN A 115 -8.64 25.54 16.35
N ALA A 116 -9.23 24.36 16.56
CA ALA A 116 -9.96 24.05 17.79
C ALA A 116 -9.04 23.74 18.98
N PHE A 117 -7.90 23.10 18.72
CA PHE A 117 -6.93 22.65 19.72
C PHE A 117 -5.49 23.00 19.28
N PRO A 118 -5.06 24.27 19.43
CA PRO A 118 -3.73 24.71 18.96
C PRO A 118 -2.55 23.93 19.55
N ALA A 119 -2.71 23.36 20.75
CA ALA A 119 -1.68 22.53 21.39
C ALA A 119 -1.53 21.12 20.80
N LEU A 120 -2.44 20.68 19.92
CA LEU A 120 -2.38 19.35 19.30
C LEU A 120 -1.27 19.26 18.25
N GLY A 121 -1.08 20.33 17.46
CA GLY A 121 -0.04 20.40 16.43
C GLY A 121 -0.11 19.27 15.38
N TRP A 122 -1.31 18.77 15.08
CA TRP A 122 -1.49 17.61 14.21
C TRP A 122 -0.99 17.89 12.79
N GLN A 123 -0.24 16.96 12.23
CA GLN A 123 0.26 17.00 10.86
C GLN A 123 -0.39 15.88 10.04
N PRO A 124 -0.79 16.16 8.78
CA PRO A 124 -1.20 15.10 7.86
C PRO A 124 -0.11 14.04 7.68
N PRO A 125 -0.47 12.75 7.60
CA PRO A 125 0.46 11.69 7.22
C PRO A 125 0.94 11.89 5.77
N GLU A 126 2.10 11.31 5.42
CA GLU A 126 2.66 11.33 4.05
C GLU A 126 1.91 10.42 3.05
N ALA A 127 1.00 9.58 3.55
CA ALA A 127 0.14 8.67 2.79
C ALA A 127 -1.28 8.58 3.37
N HIS A 128 -2.24 7.98 2.66
CA HIS A 128 -3.67 8.10 2.99
C HIS A 128 -4.14 7.55 4.34
N LEU A 129 -3.39 6.64 4.94
CA LEU A 129 -3.71 6.17 6.27
C LEU A 129 -2.92 6.99 7.28
N PRO A 130 -3.59 7.62 8.26
CA PRO A 130 -2.91 8.02 9.47
C PRO A 130 -2.45 6.73 10.17
N GLY A 131 -1.16 6.42 10.05
CA GLY A 131 -0.45 5.90 11.20
C GLY A 131 -0.68 6.94 12.30
N MET A 132 -1.34 6.55 13.38
CA MET A 132 -1.49 7.42 14.55
C MET A 132 -0.12 7.51 15.23
N ASP A 133 0.81 8.20 14.59
CA ASP A 133 2.05 8.60 15.21
C ASP A 133 1.66 9.63 16.26
N ARG A 134 1.52 9.14 17.51
CA ARG A 134 1.53 10.03 18.66
C ARG A 134 2.76 10.92 18.50
N PRO A 135 2.65 12.25 18.66
CA PRO A 135 3.84 13.06 18.87
C PRO A 135 4.61 12.43 20.04
N ALA A 136 5.90 12.20 19.84
CA ALA A 136 6.77 11.73 20.90
C ALA A 136 6.53 12.59 22.14
N PRO A 137 6.37 12.00 23.35
CA PRO A 137 6.16 12.80 24.55
C PRO A 137 7.31 13.79 24.65
N ALA A 138 6.97 15.08 24.73
CA ALA A 138 7.95 16.14 24.93
C ALA A 138 8.83 15.73 26.11
N GLN A 139 10.12 15.55 25.86
CA GLN A 139 11.11 15.26 26.90
C GLN A 139 11.01 16.40 27.93
N ARG A 140 10.57 16.06 29.14
CA ARG A 140 10.76 16.88 30.33
C ARG A 140 12.06 16.51 30.99
#